data_AF-A0A167TIZ9-F1
#
_entry.id   AF-A0A167TIZ9-F1
#
_cell.length_a   1.000
_cell.length_b   1.000
_cell.length_c   1.000
_cell.angle_alpha   90.00
_cell.angle_beta   90.00
_cell.angle_gamma   90.00
#
_symmetry.space_group_name_H-M   'P 1'
#
loop_
_entity.id
_entity.type
_entity.pdbx_description
1 polymer ?
#
loop_
_entity_poly.entity_id
_entity_poly.type
_entity_poly.pdbx_seq_one_letter_code
_entity_poly.pdbx_strand_id
1 'polypeptide(L)'
;MIGQEADEAIVAENKSKLGGKLDAYEVILSKQAYVAGNEVTLADLFHLPYGAKVKEIFPELFSSRPHVAKWFESLESRLSWQAVKDEITSST
;
A
#
# COMPACT_ATOMS: atom_id res chain seq x y z
N MET A 1 7.27 3.06 -21.48
CA MET A 1 7.90 4.31 -20.96
C MET A 1 9.28 4.00 -20.42
N ILE A 2 10.29 4.81 -20.75
CA ILE A 2 11.59 4.77 -20.04
C ILE A 2 11.42 5.66 -18.80
N GLY A 3 11.64 5.10 -17.61
CA GLY A 3 11.55 5.86 -16.36
C GLY A 3 12.57 7.00 -16.34
N GLN A 4 12.17 8.15 -15.78
CA GLN A 4 13.12 9.22 -15.43
C GLN A 4 13.88 8.83 -14.16
N GLU A 5 15.10 9.34 -14.00
CA GLU A 5 15.81 9.21 -12.73
C GLU A 5 14.98 9.84 -11.60
N ALA A 6 14.96 9.16 -10.45
CA ALA A 6 14.23 9.62 -9.30
C ALA A 6 14.90 10.88 -8.72
N ASP A 7 14.10 11.87 -8.37
CA ASP A 7 14.55 12.95 -7.51
C ASP A 7 14.55 12.45 -6.06
N GLU A 8 15.74 12.13 -5.55
CA GLU A 8 15.94 11.56 -4.22
C GLU A 8 15.39 12.47 -3.10
N ALA A 9 15.41 13.79 -3.27
CA ALA A 9 14.86 14.71 -2.27
C ALA A 9 13.34 14.60 -2.21
N ILE A 10 12.68 14.53 -3.37
CA ILE A 10 11.22 14.33 -3.47
C ILE A 10 10.82 12.95 -2.96
N VAL A 11 11.61 11.91 -3.24
CA VAL A 11 11.38 10.56 -2.72
C VAL A 11 11.45 10.54 -1.20
N ALA A 12 12.50 11.11 -0.60
CA ALA A 12 12.66 11.16 0.85
C ALA A 12 11.52 11.92 1.55
N GLU A 13 11.11 13.07 0.99
CA GLU A 13 10.01 13.87 1.52
C GLU A 13 8.68 13.07 1.50
N ASN A 14 8.33 12.47 0.36
CA ASN A 14 7.08 11.75 0.22
C ASN A 14 7.08 10.43 1.01
N LYS A 15 8.22 9.76 1.11
CA LYS A 15 8.38 8.57 1.97
C LYS A 15 8.11 8.91 3.43
N SER A 16 8.64 10.04 3.92
CA SER A 16 8.38 10.52 5.28
C SER A 16 6.90 10.84 5.50
N LYS A 17 6.27 11.58 4.57
CA LYS A 17 4.83 11.89 4.62
C LYS A 17 3.97 10.63 4.63
N LEU A 18 4.29 9.66 3.77
CA LEU A 18 3.57 8.38 3.70
C LEU A 18 3.73 7.58 4.99
N GLY A 19 4.93 7.54 5.58
CA GLY A 19 5.16 6.93 6.89
C GLY A 19 4.22 7.47 7.96
N GLY A 20 4.07 8.80 8.05
CA GLY A 20 3.14 9.42 8.99
C GLY A 20 1.66 9.10 8.71
N LYS A 21 1.26 8.88 7.44
CA LYS A 21 -0.09 8.40 7.12
C LYS A 21 -0.30 6.94 7.53
N LEU A 22 0.71 6.10 7.33
CA LEU A 22 0.67 4.70 7.74
C LEU A 22 0.69 4.55 9.26
N ASP A 23 1.30 5.48 10.01
CA ASP A 23 1.19 5.52 11.48
C ASP A 23 -0.25 5.76 11.94
N ALA A 24 -0.99 6.64 11.26
CA ALA A 24 -2.42 6.82 11.53
C ALA A 24 -3.22 5.56 11.20
N TYR A 25 -2.88 4.88 10.10
CA TYR A 25 -3.53 3.62 9.72
C TYR A 25 -3.23 2.52 10.73
N GLU A 26 -2.02 2.45 11.27
CA GLU A 26 -1.66 1.48 12.31
C GLU A 26 -2.56 1.62 13.53
N VAL A 27 -2.85 2.87 13.96
CA VAL A 27 -3.79 3.13 15.06
C VAL A 27 -5.22 2.73 14.69
N ILE A 28 -5.68 3.03 13.48
CA ILE A 28 -7.02 2.67 13.01
C ILE A 28 -7.16 1.14 12.96
N LEU A 29 -6.24 0.46 12.29
CA LEU A 29 -6.24 -0.99 12.04
C LEU A 29 -5.94 -1.82 13.30
N SER A 30 -5.42 -1.20 14.36
CA SER A 30 -5.36 -1.84 15.68
C SER A 30 -6.75 -2.07 16.30
N LYS A 31 -7.79 -1.40 15.80
CA LYS A 31 -9.16 -1.43 16.35
C LYS A 31 -10.18 -2.08 15.42
N GLN A 32 -9.86 -2.21 14.14
CA GLN A 32 -10.77 -2.72 13.11
C GLN A 32 -9.99 -3.38 11.97
N ALA A 33 -10.64 -4.25 11.21
CA ALA A 33 -9.96 -5.06 10.19
C ALA A 33 -9.54 -4.26 8.93
N TYR A 34 -10.24 -3.18 8.61
CA TYR A 34 -10.11 -2.41 7.37
C TYR A 34 -10.16 -0.90 7.65
N VAL A 35 -9.74 -0.06 6.71
CA VAL A 35 -9.61 1.39 6.96
C VAL A 35 -10.95 2.08 7.24
N ALA A 36 -12.06 1.49 6.76
CA ALA A 36 -13.42 2.02 6.94
C ALA A 36 -14.30 1.20 7.90
N GLY A 37 -13.74 0.20 8.61
CA GLY A 37 -14.51 -0.64 9.52
C GLY A 37 -14.07 -2.10 9.52
N ASN A 38 -15.02 -3.01 9.74
CA ASN A 38 -14.76 -4.46 9.78
C ASN A 38 -15.10 -5.18 8.47
N GLU A 39 -15.62 -4.45 7.47
CA GLU A 39 -15.89 -4.95 6.13
C GLU A 39 -14.97 -4.26 5.12
N VAL A 40 -14.61 -4.99 4.06
CA VAL A 40 -13.81 -4.40 2.98
C VAL A 40 -14.64 -3.38 2.22
N THR A 41 -14.04 -2.25 1.89
CA THR A 41 -14.69 -1.19 1.12
C THR A 41 -13.83 -0.75 -0.06
N LEU A 42 -14.37 0.13 -0.89
CA LEU A 42 -13.61 0.78 -1.95
C LEU A 42 -12.38 1.53 -1.39
N ALA A 43 -12.47 2.07 -0.16
CA ALA A 43 -11.35 2.77 0.46
C ALA A 43 -10.13 1.85 0.62
N ASP A 44 -10.31 0.58 0.97
CA ASP A 44 -9.22 -0.40 1.08
C ASP A 44 -8.65 -0.75 -0.30
N LEU A 45 -9.52 -1.08 -1.25
CA LEU A 45 -9.13 -1.54 -2.58
C LEU A 45 -8.36 -0.47 -3.36
N PHE A 46 -8.66 0.81 -3.12
CA PHE A 46 -7.97 1.92 -3.78
C PHE A 46 -6.46 1.98 -3.47
N HIS A 47 -6.02 1.35 -2.38
CA HIS A 47 -4.60 1.29 -2.01
C HIS A 47 -3.81 0.22 -2.78
N LEU A 48 -4.47 -0.78 -3.38
CA LEU A 48 -3.80 -1.94 -3.98
C LEU A 48 -2.79 -1.58 -5.09
N PRO A 49 -3.13 -0.79 -6.13
CA PRO A 49 -2.23 -0.58 -7.27
C PRO A 49 -0.91 0.08 -6.87
N TYR A 50 -0.99 1.23 -6.18
CA TYR A 50 0.21 1.96 -5.76
C TYR A 50 0.84 1.37 -4.50
N GLY A 51 0.05 0.83 -3.59
CA GLY A 51 0.55 0.21 -2.36
C GLY A 51 1.44 -1.00 -2.66
N ALA A 52 1.07 -1.84 -3.65
CA ALA A 52 1.88 -2.98 -4.04
C ALA A 52 3.25 -2.53 -4.59
N LYS A 53 3.27 -1.47 -5.41
CA LYS A 53 4.53 -0.93 -5.94
C LYS A 53 5.38 -0.27 -4.85
N VAL A 54 4.77 0.48 -3.94
CA VAL A 54 5.49 1.06 -2.79
C VAL A 54 6.06 -0.03 -1.90
N LYS A 55 5.31 -1.12 -1.65
CA LYS A 55 5.78 -2.25 -0.82
C LYS A 55 6.97 -2.98 -1.46
N GLU A 56 7.04 -3.06 -2.79
CA GLU A 56 8.18 -3.61 -3.53
C GLU A 56 9.46 -2.75 -3.33
N ILE A 57 9.31 -1.42 -3.34
CA ILE A 57 10.45 -0.48 -3.26
C ILE A 57 10.86 -0.21 -1.80
N PHE A 58 9.89 -0.07 -0.90
CA PHE A 58 10.05 0.32 0.49
C PHE A 58 9.30 -0.64 1.43
N PRO A 59 9.70 -1.92 1.49
CA PRO A 59 9.01 -2.94 2.29
C PRO A 59 8.94 -2.58 3.79
N GLU A 60 9.91 -1.80 4.30
CA GLU A 60 9.97 -1.36 5.68
C GLU A 60 8.83 -0.42 6.09
N LEU A 61 8.20 0.29 5.14
CA LEU A 61 7.02 1.10 5.42
C LEU A 61 5.82 0.25 5.88
N PHE A 62 5.78 -1.02 5.46
CA PHE A 62 4.74 -1.96 5.85
C PHE A 62 5.20 -2.86 6.99
N SER A 63 6.38 -3.48 6.90
CA SER A 63 6.82 -4.49 7.88
C SER A 63 7.08 -3.92 9.28
N SER A 64 7.33 -2.61 9.41
CA SER A 64 7.45 -1.94 10.72
C SER A 64 6.12 -1.70 11.44
N ARG A 65 4.98 -1.95 10.78
CA ARG A 65 3.62 -1.64 11.24
C ARG A 65 2.74 -2.90 11.14
N PRO A 66 2.66 -3.73 12.20
CA PRO A 66 2.06 -5.06 12.09
C PRO A 66 0.58 -5.06 11.67
N HIS A 67 -0.22 -4.07 12.08
CA HIS A 67 -1.63 -4.02 11.67
C HIS A 67 -1.77 -3.57 10.21
N VAL A 68 -0.97 -2.60 9.76
CA VAL A 68 -0.86 -2.23 8.34
C VAL A 68 -0.39 -3.40 7.48
N ALA A 69 0.65 -4.13 7.91
CA ALA A 69 1.17 -5.29 7.19
C ALA A 69 0.08 -6.35 7.00
N LYS A 70 -0.59 -6.73 8.10
CA LYS A 70 -1.70 -7.71 8.07
C LYS A 70 -2.85 -7.25 7.19
N TRP A 71 -3.25 -5.98 7.29
CA TRP A 71 -4.30 -5.39 6.44
C TRP A 71 -3.92 -5.50 4.97
N PHE A 72 -2.73 -5.04 4.60
CA PHE A 72 -2.31 -5.01 3.21
C PHE A 72 -2.15 -6.42 2.63
N GLU A 73 -1.60 -7.36 3.39
CA GLU A 73 -1.52 -8.78 3.01
C GLU A 73 -2.91 -9.39 2.75
N SER A 74 -3.91 -9.03 3.56
CA SER A 74 -5.29 -9.51 3.35
C SER A 74 -5.91 -8.98 2.05
N LEU A 75 -5.51 -7.78 1.62
CA LEU A 75 -5.94 -7.21 0.34
C LEU A 75 -5.21 -7.90 -0.80
N GLU A 76 -3.90 -8.10 -0.67
CA GLU A 76 -3.08 -8.77 -1.67
C GLU A 76 -3.51 -10.23 -1.87
N SER A 77 -3.94 -10.95 -0.83
CA SER A 77 -4.34 -12.35 -0.95
C SER A 77 -5.67 -12.57 -1.69
N ARG A 78 -6.39 -11.51 -2.07
CA ARG A 78 -7.69 -11.63 -2.75
C ARG A 78 -7.50 -12.16 -4.17
N LEU A 79 -8.27 -13.19 -4.54
CA LEU A 79 -8.24 -13.76 -5.90
C LEU A 79 -8.52 -12.71 -6.98
N SER A 80 -9.41 -11.75 -6.71
CA SER A 80 -9.69 -10.65 -7.64
C SER A 80 -8.49 -9.72 -7.86
N TRP A 81 -7.66 -9.52 -6.83
CA TRP A 81 -6.41 -8.77 -6.99
C TRP A 81 -5.36 -9.59 -7.72
N GLN A 82 -5.18 -10.86 -7.32
CA GLN A 82 -4.23 -11.77 -7.98
C GLN A 82 -4.50 -11.92 -9.49
N ALA A 83 -5.75 -11.81 -9.92
CA ALA A 83 -6.12 -11.86 -11.32
C ALA A 83 -5.67 -10.63 -12.14
N VAL A 84 -5.51 -9.46 -11.52
CA VAL A 84 -5.27 -8.18 -12.23
C VAL A 84 -3.92 -7.52 -11.92
N LYS A 85 -3.23 -7.95 -10.85
CA LYS A 85 -1.98 -7.32 -10.39
C LYS A 85 -0.88 -7.26 -11.47
N ASP A 86 -0.87 -8.23 -12.37
CA ASP A 86 0.12 -8.36 -13.46
C ASP A 86 -0.36 -7.68 -14.77
N GLU A 87 -1.65 -7.34 -14.88
CA GLU A 87 -2.19 -6.57 -16.01
C GLU A 87 -1.85 -5.08 -15.90
N ILE A 88 -1.74 -4.58 -14.66
CA ILE A 88 -1.34 -3.19 -14.37
C ILE A 88 0.08 -2.88 -14.86
N THR A 89 0.93 -3.89 -15.03
CA THR A 89 2.29 -3.73 -15.56
C THR A 89 2.38 -3.69 -17.09
N SER A 90 1.28 -3.89 -17.83
CA SER A 90 1.33 -4.13 -19.29
C SER A 90 0.79 -3.02 -20.20
N SER A 91 0.38 -1.85 -19.68
CA SER A 91 -0.01 -0.73 -20.55
C SER A 91 1.24 0.05 -20.98
N THR A 92 1.75 -0.31 -22.17
CA THR A 92 2.88 0.33 -22.86
C THR A 92 2.39 1.40 -23.82
#